data_AF-G4YJH0-F1
#
_entry.id   AF-G4YJH0-F1
#
_cell.length_a   1.000
_cell.length_b   1.000
_cell.length_c   1.000
_cell.angle_alpha   90.00
_cell.angle_beta   90.00
_cell.angle_gamma   90.00
#
_symmetry.space_group_name_H-M   'P 1'
#
loop_
_entity.id
_entity.type
_entity.pdbx_description
1 polymer ?
#
loop_
_entity_poly.entity_id
_entity_poly.type
_entity_poly.pdbx_seq_one_letter_code
_entity_poly.pdbx_strand_id
1 'polypeptide(L)'
;PSNSVMAVADDPLALLFYFMPPKLLIQIATESNCYHKQSIPLRSRSIRSQQRRNGGDIEGLSEIPRRLAEVPPIMPHEVLRVVGLLIARMLVPIRKGIAAHWSTKQVGALPTNRFHLFMKKNRFFHIMSYLHFSNNKSPKASVGRAWKIRPVVDVLQRTFARGYRA
;
A
#
# COMPACT_ATOMS: atom_id res chain seq x y z
N PRO A 1 7.87 29.17 -1.27
CA PRO A 1 7.67 28.23 -0.12
C PRO A 1 7.31 29.01 1.15
N SER A 2 6.47 28.47 2.04
CA SER A 2 6.17 29.10 3.32
C SER A 2 7.27 28.84 4.36
N ASN A 3 7.38 29.69 5.39
CA ASN A 3 8.36 29.52 6.46
C ASN A 3 8.29 28.13 7.12
N SER A 4 7.08 27.56 7.20
CA SER A 4 6.87 26.22 7.78
C SER A 4 7.45 25.07 6.94
N VAL A 5 7.51 25.20 5.60
CA VAL A 5 8.18 24.21 4.74
C VAL A 5 9.69 24.46 4.74
N MET A 6 10.10 25.72 4.71
CA MET A 6 11.52 26.07 4.74
C MET A 6 12.21 25.54 6.00
N ALA A 7 11.51 25.52 7.15
CA ALA A 7 12.02 24.97 8.40
C ALA A 7 12.35 23.47 8.34
N VAL A 8 11.82 22.72 7.38
CA VAL A 8 12.05 21.28 7.21
C VAL A 8 12.65 20.93 5.85
N ALA A 9 13.09 21.93 5.07
CA ALA A 9 13.47 21.74 3.67
C ALA A 9 14.73 20.86 3.51
N ASP A 10 15.67 20.96 4.44
CA ASP A 10 16.95 20.24 4.41
C ASP A 10 16.86 18.79 4.91
N ASP A 11 15.70 18.38 5.44
CA ASP A 11 15.43 16.99 5.84
C ASP A 11 14.37 16.38 4.90
N PRO A 12 14.78 15.53 3.93
CA PRO A 12 13.86 14.92 2.97
C PRO A 12 12.73 14.10 3.62
N LEU A 13 12.98 13.51 4.78
CA LEU A 13 11.99 12.72 5.50
C LEU A 13 11.01 13.64 6.25
N ALA A 14 11.50 14.70 6.88
CA ALA A 14 10.63 15.72 7.47
C ALA A 14 9.78 16.42 6.40
N LEU A 15 10.36 16.72 5.23
CA LEU A 15 9.64 17.27 4.09
C LEU A 15 8.57 16.31 3.57
N LEU A 16 8.86 15.00 3.50
CA LEU A 16 7.87 13.98 3.17
C LEU A 16 6.71 13.99 4.17
N PHE A 17 7.00 14.02 5.47
CA PHE A 17 5.99 14.04 6.52
C PHE A 17 5.23 15.36 6.61
N TYR A 18 5.79 16.47 6.12
CA TYR A 18 5.06 17.71 5.97
C TYR A 18 3.87 17.53 5.00
N PHE A 19 4.10 16.92 3.84
CA PHE A 19 3.06 16.72 2.82
C PHE A 19 2.20 15.48 3.05
N MET A 20 2.79 14.41 3.58
CA MET A 20 2.13 13.15 3.94
C MET A 20 2.29 12.85 5.43
N PRO A 21 1.49 13.50 6.29
CA PRO A 21 1.64 13.38 7.74
C PRO A 21 1.43 11.95 8.23
N PRO A 22 2.05 11.54 9.36
CA PRO A 22 1.88 10.20 9.92
C PRO A 22 0.41 9.79 10.13
N LYS A 23 -0.46 10.76 10.45
CA LYS A 23 -1.91 10.54 10.57
C LYS A 23 -2.54 10.01 9.28
N LEU A 24 -2.07 10.44 8.12
CA LEU A 24 -2.51 9.91 6.82
C LEU A 24 -2.09 8.44 6.69
N LEU A 25 -0.85 8.09 7.02
CA LEU A 25 -0.36 6.70 6.95
C LEU A 25 -1.15 5.77 7.88
N ILE A 26 -1.48 6.25 9.08
CA ILE A 26 -2.34 5.52 10.03
C ILE A 26 -3.73 5.28 9.43
N GLN A 27 -4.34 6.31 8.84
CA GLN A 27 -5.64 6.19 8.20
C GLN A 27 -5.63 5.19 7.04
N ILE A 28 -4.62 5.25 6.17
CA ILE A 28 -4.46 4.31 5.05
C ILE A 28 -4.34 2.87 5.57
N ALA A 29 -3.53 2.64 6.60
CA ALA A 29 -3.38 1.31 7.20
C ALA A 29 -4.72 0.80 7.78
N THR A 30 -5.44 1.64 8.53
CA THR A 30 -6.75 1.30 9.09
C THR A 30 -7.75 0.93 8.01
N GLU A 31 -7.88 1.73 6.95
CA GLU A 31 -8.85 1.48 5.88
C GLU A 31 -8.45 0.28 5.02
N SER A 32 -7.16 0.04 4.81
CA SER A 32 -6.65 -1.16 4.12
C SER A 32 -6.95 -2.43 4.91
N ASN A 33 -6.76 -2.41 6.24
CA ASN A 33 -7.11 -3.54 7.11
C ASN A 33 -8.63 -3.76 7.19
N CYS A 34 -9.41 -2.68 7.20
CA CYS A 34 -10.87 -2.75 7.15
C CYS A 34 -11.32 -3.42 5.85
N TYR A 35 -10.77 -2.99 4.71
CA TYR A 35 -11.05 -3.59 3.42
C TYR A 35 -10.61 -5.06 3.34
N HIS A 36 -9.42 -5.41 3.85
CA HIS A 36 -8.94 -6.80 3.93
C HIS A 36 -10.00 -7.68 4.59
N LYS A 37 -10.44 -7.33 5.81
CA LYS A 37 -11.48 -8.06 6.55
C LYS A 37 -12.80 -8.16 5.77
N GLN A 38 -13.25 -7.06 5.17
CA GLN A 38 -14.50 -7.03 4.38
C GLN A 38 -14.42 -7.90 3.12
N SER A 39 -13.23 -8.08 2.55
CA SER A 39 -13.01 -8.82 1.32
C SER A 39 -12.92 -10.34 1.50
N ILE A 40 -12.70 -10.83 2.74
CA ILE A 40 -12.46 -12.25 3.03
C ILE A 40 -13.55 -13.14 2.41
N PRO A 41 -14.86 -12.92 2.60
CA PRO A 41 -15.89 -13.82 2.05
C PRO A 41 -15.84 -13.91 0.52
N LEU A 42 -15.65 -12.78 -0.15
CA LEU A 42 -15.57 -12.72 -1.62
C LEU A 42 -14.29 -13.41 -2.12
N ARG A 43 -13.15 -13.15 -1.50
CA ARG A 43 -11.88 -13.79 -1.84
C ARG A 43 -11.90 -15.30 -1.59
N SER A 44 -12.49 -15.75 -0.48
CA SER A 44 -12.61 -17.19 -0.19
C SER A 44 -13.40 -17.92 -1.26
N ARG A 45 -14.49 -17.33 -1.76
CA ARG A 45 -15.25 -17.89 -2.90
C ARG A 45 -14.43 -17.94 -4.18
N SER A 46 -13.69 -16.87 -4.49
CA SER A 46 -12.84 -16.80 -5.68
C SER A 46 -11.71 -17.84 -5.65
N ILE A 47 -11.01 -17.98 -4.52
CA ILE A 47 -9.93 -18.96 -4.34
C ILE A 47 -10.47 -20.38 -4.46
N ARG A 48 -11.61 -20.69 -3.82
CA ARG A 48 -12.25 -22.01 -3.91
C ARG A 48 -12.68 -22.34 -5.35
N SER A 49 -13.25 -21.36 -6.06
CA SER A 49 -13.60 -21.54 -7.48
C SER A 49 -12.37 -21.84 -8.33
N GLN A 50 -11.23 -21.18 -8.04
CA GLN A 50 -9.96 -21.45 -8.72
C GLN A 50 -9.41 -22.85 -8.41
N GLN A 51 -9.48 -23.31 -7.15
CA GLN A 51 -9.08 -24.67 -6.77
C GLN A 51 -9.86 -25.73 -7.53
N ARG A 52 -11.18 -25.57 -7.63
CA ARG A 52 -12.05 -26.48 -8.40
C ARG A 52 -11.66 -26.55 -9.88
N ARG A 53 -11.27 -25.42 -10.47
CA ARG A 53 -10.84 -25.37 -11.88
C ARG A 53 -9.48 -26.01 -12.11
N ASN A 54 -8.59 -25.91 -11.13
CA ASN A 54 -7.23 -26.43 -11.23
C ASN A 54 -7.13 -27.94 -10.97
N GLY A 55 -8.23 -28.60 -10.55
CA GLY A 55 -8.28 -30.05 -10.36
C GLY A 55 -7.45 -30.59 -9.19
N GLY A 56 -6.99 -29.72 -8.28
CA GLY A 56 -6.23 -30.09 -7.10
C GLY A 56 -7.08 -30.17 -5.83
N ASP A 57 -6.42 -30.37 -4.69
CA ASP A 57 -7.08 -30.42 -3.39
C ASP A 57 -7.87 -29.14 -3.11
N ILE A 58 -9.13 -29.34 -2.70
CA ILE A 58 -10.05 -28.26 -2.36
C ILE A 58 -10.01 -28.07 -0.85
N GLU A 59 -9.56 -26.90 -0.40
CA GLU A 59 -9.55 -26.54 1.01
C GLU A 59 -10.97 -26.61 1.61
N GLY A 60 -11.07 -26.93 2.91
CA GLY A 60 -12.32 -26.89 3.66
C GLY A 60 -13.00 -25.51 3.61
N LEU A 61 -14.32 -25.45 3.80
CA LEU A 61 -15.09 -24.19 3.69
C LEU A 61 -14.61 -23.10 4.65
N SER A 62 -14.13 -23.49 5.83
CA SER A 62 -13.59 -22.60 6.87
C SER A 62 -12.11 -22.29 6.72
N GLU A 63 -11.36 -23.10 5.97
CA GLU A 63 -9.90 -23.03 5.94
C GLU A 63 -9.37 -21.80 5.19
N ILE A 64 -9.94 -21.49 4.01
CA ILE A 64 -9.55 -20.29 3.26
C ILE A 64 -9.87 -19.01 4.06
N PRO A 65 -11.09 -18.81 4.61
CA PRO A 65 -11.35 -17.67 5.49
C PRO A 65 -10.41 -17.57 6.68
N ARG A 66 -10.13 -18.69 7.37
CA ARG A 66 -9.22 -18.74 8.53
C ARG A 66 -7.82 -18.26 8.16
N ARG A 67 -7.23 -18.85 7.12
CA ARG A 67 -5.92 -18.47 6.59
C ARG A 67 -5.85 -17.00 6.17
N LEU A 68 -6.91 -16.48 5.53
CA LEU A 68 -6.96 -15.07 5.14
C LEU A 68 -7.08 -14.13 6.36
N ALA A 69 -7.78 -14.55 7.42
CA ALA A 69 -7.92 -13.79 8.66
C ALA A 69 -6.64 -13.77 9.50
N GLU A 70 -5.82 -14.82 9.43
CA GLU A 70 -4.54 -14.94 10.14
C GLU A 70 -3.42 -14.07 9.57
N VAL A 71 -3.62 -13.47 8.40
CA VAL A 71 -2.61 -12.57 7.82
C VAL A 71 -2.42 -11.35 8.74
N PRO A 72 -1.17 -11.05 9.17
CA PRO A 72 -0.92 -9.94 10.06
C PRO A 72 -1.44 -8.60 9.52
N PRO A 73 -2.02 -7.74 10.38
CA PRO A 73 -2.52 -6.44 9.95
C PRO A 73 -1.42 -5.58 9.35
N ILE A 74 -1.79 -4.74 8.38
CA ILE A 74 -0.90 -3.75 7.74
C ILE A 74 -0.61 -2.65 8.75
N MET A 75 0.66 -2.40 9.03
CA MET A 75 1.08 -1.33 9.94
C MET A 75 1.35 -0.01 9.20
N PRO A 76 1.19 1.16 9.84
CA PRO A 76 1.43 2.46 9.20
C PRO A 76 2.83 2.61 8.60
N HIS A 77 3.85 2.08 9.28
CA HIS A 77 5.24 2.11 8.79
C HIS A 77 5.45 1.20 7.56
N GLU A 78 4.62 0.17 7.36
CA GLU A 78 4.68 -0.65 6.14
C GLU A 78 4.11 0.10 4.94
N VAL A 79 3.08 0.93 5.14
CA VAL A 79 2.59 1.86 4.11
C VAL A 79 3.70 2.82 3.69
N LEU A 80 4.44 3.39 4.66
CA LEU A 80 5.60 4.23 4.39
C LEU A 80 6.69 3.49 3.59
N ARG A 81 7.01 2.24 3.98
CA ARG A 81 7.98 1.41 3.23
C ARG A 81 7.51 1.15 1.80
N VAL A 82 6.22 0.87 1.57
CA VAL A 82 5.67 0.71 0.21
C VAL A 82 5.86 1.99 -0.61
N VAL A 83 5.54 3.16 -0.04
CA VAL A 83 5.76 4.45 -0.70
C VAL A 83 7.25 4.65 -1.04
N GLY A 84 8.15 4.37 -0.08
CA GLY A 84 9.59 4.44 -0.31
C GLY A 84 10.09 3.51 -1.43
N LEU A 85 9.57 2.28 -1.49
CA LEU A 85 9.91 1.34 -2.57
C LEU A 85 9.35 1.78 -3.93
N LEU A 86 8.18 2.42 -3.97
CA LEU A 86 7.64 3.02 -5.19
C LEU A 86 8.49 4.20 -5.66
N ILE A 87 8.97 5.05 -4.75
CA ILE A 87 9.90 6.14 -5.05
C ILE A 87 11.23 5.58 -5.58
N ALA A 88 11.81 4.57 -4.91
CA ALA A 88 13.04 3.93 -5.35
C ALA A 88 12.89 3.31 -6.76
N ARG A 89 11.73 2.70 -7.07
CA ARG A 89 11.42 2.22 -8.42
C ARG A 89 11.35 3.34 -9.45
N MET A 90 10.79 4.51 -9.08
CA MET A 90 10.72 5.65 -10.00
C MET A 90 12.12 6.16 -10.35
N LEU A 91 13.04 6.18 -9.38
CA LEU A 91 14.43 6.60 -9.59
C LEU A 91 15.26 5.56 -10.35
N VAL A 92 15.00 4.27 -10.13
CA VAL A 92 15.75 3.16 -10.77
C VAL A 92 14.75 2.22 -11.45
N PRO A 93 14.24 2.54 -12.65
CA PRO A 93 13.22 1.73 -13.31
C PRO A 93 13.79 0.43 -13.88
N ILE A 94 13.09 -0.69 -13.68
CA ILE A 94 13.37 -1.98 -14.34
C ILE A 94 12.27 -2.32 -15.34
N ARG A 95 12.67 -2.58 -16.60
CA ARG A 95 11.76 -2.91 -17.72
C ARG A 95 10.89 -4.15 -17.46
N LYS A 96 11.38 -5.12 -16.68
CA LYS A 96 10.67 -6.36 -16.32
C LYS A 96 9.57 -6.16 -15.25
N GLY A 97 9.34 -4.93 -14.77
CA GLY A 97 8.31 -4.61 -13.80
C GLY A 97 8.79 -4.62 -12.34
N ILE A 98 7.92 -4.17 -11.42
CA ILE A 98 8.29 -3.92 -10.02
C ILE A 98 8.75 -5.18 -9.27
N ALA A 99 8.19 -6.35 -9.61
CA ALA A 99 8.57 -7.62 -9.00
C ALA A 99 10.06 -7.98 -9.23
N ALA A 100 10.67 -7.46 -10.30
CA ALA A 100 12.07 -7.72 -10.61
C ALA A 100 13.03 -7.12 -9.57
N HIS A 101 12.61 -6.10 -8.81
CA HIS A 101 13.40 -5.54 -7.71
C HIS A 101 13.58 -6.50 -6.52
N TRP A 102 12.88 -7.62 -6.49
CA TRP A 102 13.13 -8.70 -5.52
C TRP A 102 14.00 -9.83 -6.08
N SER A 103 14.48 -9.71 -7.33
CA SER A 103 15.40 -10.70 -7.88
C SER A 103 16.74 -10.63 -7.16
N THR A 104 17.24 -11.79 -6.73
CA THR A 104 18.57 -11.97 -6.17
C THR A 104 19.61 -12.34 -7.24
N LYS A 105 19.22 -12.40 -8.52
CA LYS A 105 20.16 -12.69 -9.61
C LYS A 105 21.22 -11.59 -9.68
N GLN A 106 22.48 -12.01 -9.73
CA GLN A 106 23.59 -11.11 -9.98
C GLN A 106 23.62 -10.71 -11.46
N VAL A 107 24.05 -9.49 -11.74
CA VAL A 107 24.42 -9.04 -13.09
C VAL A 107 25.85 -8.53 -12.99
N GLY A 108 26.79 -9.31 -13.52
CA GLY A 108 28.22 -9.12 -13.23
C GLY A 108 28.53 -9.38 -11.76
N ALA A 109 29.38 -8.55 -11.16
CA ALA A 109 29.82 -8.69 -9.77
C ALA A 109 28.86 -8.07 -8.72
N LEU A 110 27.76 -7.43 -9.13
CA LEU A 110 26.88 -6.68 -8.21
C LEU A 110 25.50 -7.35 -8.05
N PRO A 111 24.93 -7.33 -6.84
CA PRO A 111 23.52 -7.68 -6.64
C PRO A 111 22.64 -6.65 -7.33
N THR A 112 21.74 -7.11 -8.20
CA THR A 112 20.93 -6.21 -9.04
C THR A 112 19.94 -5.36 -8.23
N ASN A 113 19.40 -5.88 -7.13
CA ASN A 113 18.33 -5.19 -6.39
C ASN A 113 18.32 -5.52 -4.89
N ARG A 114 17.74 -4.60 -4.11
CA ARG A 114 17.77 -4.65 -2.64
C ARG A 114 16.39 -4.53 -1.97
N PHE A 115 15.28 -4.63 -2.71
CA PHE A 115 13.95 -4.46 -2.09
C PHE A 115 13.67 -5.52 -1.01
N HIS A 116 14.26 -6.70 -1.12
CA HIS A 116 14.14 -7.77 -0.13
C HIS A 116 14.67 -7.39 1.26
N LEU A 117 15.60 -6.43 1.35
CA LEU A 117 16.13 -5.92 2.63
C LEU A 117 15.10 -5.07 3.39
N PHE A 118 14.15 -4.45 2.68
CA PHE A 118 13.18 -3.52 3.27
C PHE A 118 11.80 -4.16 3.46
N MET A 119 11.39 -5.05 2.55
CA MET A 119 10.10 -5.73 2.61
C MET A 119 10.13 -7.03 1.80
N LYS A 120 9.51 -8.10 2.29
CA LYS A 120 9.33 -9.34 1.52
C LYS A 120 8.39 -9.11 0.33
N LYS A 121 8.69 -9.71 -0.83
CA LYS A 121 7.88 -9.58 -2.07
C LYS A 121 6.40 -9.85 -1.83
N ASN A 122 6.07 -10.96 -1.17
CA ASN A 122 4.68 -11.34 -0.90
C ASN A 122 3.97 -10.34 0.01
N ARG A 123 4.68 -9.73 0.98
CA ARG A 123 4.11 -8.71 1.86
C ARG A 123 3.82 -7.42 1.10
N PHE A 124 4.71 -7.00 0.21
CA PHE A 124 4.48 -5.84 -0.67
C PHE A 124 3.22 -6.03 -1.53
N PHE A 125 3.11 -7.16 -2.23
CA PHE A 125 1.94 -7.42 -3.07
C PHE A 125 0.65 -7.64 -2.26
N HIS A 126 0.75 -8.15 -1.04
CA HIS A 126 -0.38 -8.18 -0.11
C HIS A 126 -0.86 -6.76 0.21
N ILE A 127 0.03 -5.87 0.66
CA ILE A 127 -0.34 -4.48 0.97
C ILE A 127 -0.91 -3.78 -0.26
N MET A 128 -0.24 -3.86 -1.41
CA MET A 128 -0.72 -3.25 -2.66
C MET A 128 -2.11 -3.77 -3.08
N SER A 129 -2.41 -5.05 -2.84
CA SER A 129 -3.71 -5.65 -3.17
C SER A 129 -4.86 -5.21 -2.27
N TYR A 130 -4.56 -4.71 -1.07
CA TYR A 130 -5.54 -4.28 -0.07
C TYR A 130 -5.47 -2.78 0.24
N LEU A 131 -4.60 -2.03 -0.44
CA LEU A 131 -4.42 -0.59 -0.25
C LEU A 131 -5.73 0.15 -0.47
N HIS A 132 -6.30 0.70 0.60
CA HIS A 132 -7.55 1.45 0.60
C HIS A 132 -7.41 2.74 1.40
N PHE A 133 -8.19 3.75 1.00
CA PHE A 133 -8.14 5.08 1.61
C PHE A 133 -9.46 5.50 2.27
N SER A 134 -10.52 4.72 2.09
CA SER A 134 -11.86 5.01 2.61
C SER A 134 -12.63 3.72 2.90
N ASN A 135 -13.52 3.76 3.90
CA ASN A 135 -14.41 2.64 4.18
C ASN A 135 -15.52 2.53 3.12
N ASN A 136 -15.57 1.37 2.44
CA ASN A 136 -16.57 1.08 1.41
C ASN A 136 -18.00 0.97 1.95
N LYS A 137 -18.18 0.75 3.26
CA LYS A 137 -19.50 0.70 3.91
C LYS A 137 -20.00 2.07 4.37
N SER A 138 -19.23 3.14 4.15
CA SER A 138 -19.68 4.48 4.51
C SER A 138 -20.87 4.90 3.65
N PRO A 139 -21.94 5.49 4.23
CA PRO A 139 -23.04 6.06 3.44
C PRO A 139 -22.56 7.10 2.42
N LYS A 140 -21.41 7.74 2.67
CA LYS A 140 -20.81 8.72 1.75
C LYS A 140 -20.23 8.08 0.49
N ALA A 141 -20.06 6.75 0.45
CA ALA A 141 -19.59 6.04 -0.73
C ALA A 141 -20.56 6.10 -1.92
N SER A 142 -21.86 6.27 -1.67
CA SER A 142 -22.87 6.43 -2.72
C SER A 142 -22.99 7.87 -3.24
N VAL A 143 -22.41 8.84 -2.53
CA VAL A 143 -22.62 10.27 -2.80
C VAL A 143 -21.55 10.85 -3.72
N GLY A 144 -20.30 10.38 -3.62
CA GLY A 144 -19.17 10.98 -4.33
C GLY A 144 -18.43 10.01 -5.25
N ARG A 145 -18.33 10.34 -6.54
CA ARG A 145 -17.52 9.55 -7.52
C ARG A 145 -16.06 9.39 -7.10
N ALA A 146 -15.49 10.40 -6.45
CA ALA A 146 -14.10 10.41 -5.96
C ALA A 146 -13.94 9.97 -4.50
N TRP A 147 -15.00 9.48 -3.84
CA TRP A 147 -14.98 9.13 -2.41
C TRP A 147 -13.81 8.24 -2.02
N LYS A 148 -13.46 7.29 -2.88
CA LYS A 148 -12.38 6.31 -2.68
C LYS A 148 -11.00 6.93 -2.46
N ILE A 149 -10.73 8.10 -3.03
CA ILE A 149 -9.42 8.77 -2.94
C ILE A 149 -9.48 10.08 -2.15
N ARG A 150 -10.69 10.57 -1.86
CA ARG A 150 -10.91 11.89 -1.27
C ARG A 150 -10.14 12.12 0.02
N PRO A 151 -10.04 11.15 0.97
CA PRO A 151 -9.31 11.39 2.21
C PRO A 151 -7.81 11.68 2.00
N VAL A 152 -7.18 11.06 1.01
CA VAL A 152 -5.79 11.33 0.64
C VAL A 152 -5.69 12.69 -0.04
N VAL A 153 -6.55 12.95 -1.03
CA VAL A 153 -6.58 14.21 -1.79
C VAL A 153 -6.77 15.42 -0.86
N ASP A 154 -7.71 15.35 0.08
CA ASP A 154 -7.98 16.45 1.02
C ASP A 154 -6.77 16.73 1.93
N VAL A 155 -6.01 15.69 2.33
CA VAL A 155 -4.76 15.89 3.10
C VAL A 155 -3.71 16.57 2.23
N LEU A 156 -3.46 16.05 1.02
CA LEU A 156 -2.45 16.59 0.12
C LEU A 156 -2.78 18.04 -0.27
N GLN A 157 -4.02 18.35 -0.65
CA GLN A 157 -4.42 19.71 -0.99
C GLN A 157 -4.19 20.68 0.17
N ARG A 158 -4.54 20.29 1.40
CA ARG A 158 -4.31 21.13 2.59
C ARG A 158 -2.84 21.32 2.91
N THR A 159 -2.01 20.27 2.81
CA THR A 159 -0.58 20.38 3.13
C THR A 159 0.16 21.17 2.05
N PHE A 160 -0.17 20.97 0.77
CA PHE A 160 0.40 21.76 -0.33
C PHE A 160 0.00 23.24 -0.26
N ALA A 161 -1.28 23.55 -0.02
CA ALA A 161 -1.72 24.94 0.13
C ALA A 161 -1.06 25.67 1.32
N ARG A 162 -0.74 24.93 2.39
CA ARG A 162 0.02 25.47 3.54
C ARG A 162 1.50 25.67 3.20
N GLY A 163 2.06 24.75 2.41
CA GLY A 163 3.48 24.72 2.10
C GLY A 163 3.92 25.68 1.00
N TYR A 164 3.05 25.90 0.03
CA TYR A 164 3.27 26.80 -1.10
C TYR A 164 2.15 27.82 -1.12
N ARG A 165 2.51 29.09 -0.87
CA ARG A 165 1.61 30.22 -1.11
C ARG A 165 1.47 30.36 -2.63
N ALA A 166 0.23 30.53 -3.08
CA ALA A 166 -0.07 30.89 -4.46
C ALA A 166 0.49 32.28 -4.78
#